data_AF-A0AAN6D7S3-F1
#
_entry.id   AF-A0AAN6D7S3-F1
#
_cell.length_a   1.000
_cell.length_b   1.000
_cell.length_c   1.000
_cell.angle_alpha   90.00
_cell.angle_beta   90.00
_cell.angle_gamma   90.00
#
_symmetry.space_group_name_H-M   'P 1'
#
loop_
_entity.id
_entity.type
_entity.pdbx_description
1 polymer ?
#
loop_
_entity_poly.entity_id
_entity_poly.type
_entity_poly.pdbx_seq_one_letter_code
_entity_poly.pdbx_strand_id
1 'polypeptide(L)'
;MFGPFRLSAVLQASKTKNKLIAAVKKGVVIPDTEKLEAKLRRKLRTKYSQPLQGHSARVMVSNMLKIPLEKVPEVNSMTAFSPEELKRLFKTKVKRLKYNILGTNAVQLRDSKVINQKTEKFLLRKDLPRAMEIAHLAGKNGVFAYGTIMKFLAKEGRLNMIWELLNQHVKKRGLRPDGRMLTIFFDAFATARYPDSNVPKITENQAVLVYEFLLLELCKREPVANIFHVNTAMKALRLAGKHKLAIRVFNRLKDYNIRPDAFTYTEYFSSLRHSDDYTEAVREAEKQFRAAQRQNVKLDVQLVQAYSSIFVFSDDSRLQERGLLILRRWFDVCPESEIDISVDYDDVDPNIAVGSGSTTPRRLSDDVDATTILLPKSEINKRGTRFEATEQIKNRHATLCMYFNVHRK
;
A
#
# COMPACT_ATOMS: atom_id res chain seq x y z
N MET A 1 42.28 -7.86 -40.72
CA MET A 1 43.26 -8.95 -40.89
C MET A 1 43.29 -9.80 -39.64
N PHE A 2 42.81 -11.04 -39.71
CA PHE A 2 42.71 -11.97 -38.59
C PHE A 2 43.92 -12.92 -38.55
N GLY A 3 44.84 -12.71 -37.61
CA GLY A 3 45.89 -13.65 -37.16
C GLY A 3 46.21 -13.33 -35.70
N PRO A 4 46.92 -14.14 -34.89
CA PRO A 4 47.40 -15.53 -34.98
C PRO A 4 46.63 -16.49 -34.02
N PHE A 5 45.54 -16.02 -33.37
CA PHE A 5 44.83 -16.76 -32.32
C PHE A 5 44.08 -18.02 -32.80
N ARG A 6 43.78 -18.12 -34.10
CA ARG A 6 43.16 -19.35 -34.66
C ARG A 6 44.15 -20.49 -34.80
N LEU A 7 45.43 -20.22 -35.12
CA LEU A 7 46.44 -21.28 -35.24
C LEU A 7 46.78 -21.90 -33.87
N SER A 8 46.85 -21.11 -32.81
CA SER A 8 47.16 -21.63 -31.46
C SER A 8 46.03 -22.51 -30.91
N ALA A 9 44.77 -22.15 -31.17
CA ALA A 9 43.59 -22.96 -30.81
C ALA A 9 43.52 -24.27 -31.63
N VAL A 10 43.83 -24.21 -32.94
CA VAL A 10 43.89 -25.39 -33.82
C VAL A 10 45.06 -26.31 -33.45
N LEU A 11 46.22 -25.75 -33.08
CA LEU A 11 47.37 -26.50 -32.56
C LEU A 11 47.10 -27.11 -31.19
N GLN A 12 46.37 -26.43 -30.30
CA GLN A 12 45.94 -26.99 -29.02
C GLN A 12 44.93 -28.13 -29.21
N ALA A 13 43.97 -27.98 -30.14
CA ALA A 13 43.00 -29.01 -30.50
C ALA A 13 43.66 -30.25 -31.15
N SER A 14 44.65 -30.03 -32.03
CA SER A 14 45.48 -31.07 -32.64
C SER A 14 46.30 -31.84 -31.58
N LYS A 15 46.95 -31.12 -30.66
CA LYS A 15 47.68 -31.74 -29.54
C LYS A 15 46.77 -32.51 -28.59
N THR A 16 45.53 -32.07 -28.37
CA THR A 16 44.56 -32.82 -27.55
C THR A 16 44.06 -34.07 -28.27
N LYS A 17 43.83 -34.01 -29.58
CA LYS A 17 43.45 -35.17 -30.40
C LYS A 17 44.53 -36.25 -30.42
N ASN A 18 45.80 -35.85 -30.59
CA ASN A 18 46.92 -36.80 -30.57
C ASN A 18 47.14 -37.43 -29.18
N LYS A 19 46.93 -36.66 -28.10
CA LYS A 19 46.96 -37.19 -26.72
C LYS A 19 45.81 -38.17 -26.45
N LEU A 20 44.62 -37.91 -27.00
CA LEU A 20 43.46 -38.79 -26.87
C LEU A 20 43.71 -40.13 -27.59
N ILE A 21 44.24 -40.09 -28.81
CA ILE A 21 44.61 -41.28 -29.60
C ILE A 21 45.70 -42.10 -28.89
N ALA A 22 46.70 -41.44 -28.31
CA ALA A 22 47.75 -42.10 -27.55
C ALA A 22 47.24 -42.73 -26.23
N ALA A 23 46.24 -42.12 -25.58
CA ALA A 23 45.62 -42.67 -24.37
C ALA A 23 44.74 -43.90 -24.67
N VAL A 24 43.99 -43.88 -25.78
CA VAL A 24 43.23 -45.03 -26.28
C VAL A 24 44.15 -46.20 -26.64
N LYS A 25 45.28 -45.93 -27.32
CA LYS A 25 46.29 -46.95 -27.63
C LYS A 25 46.96 -47.56 -26.38
N LYS A 26 46.96 -46.86 -25.24
CA LYS A 26 47.49 -47.35 -23.96
C LYS A 26 46.44 -48.08 -23.10
N GLY A 27 45.26 -48.39 -23.63
CA GLY A 27 44.20 -49.08 -22.89
C GLY A 27 43.58 -48.24 -21.76
N VAL A 28 43.77 -46.92 -21.78
CA VAL A 28 43.20 -46.03 -20.77
C VAL A 28 41.70 -45.90 -21.02
N VAL A 29 40.89 -46.36 -20.06
CA VAL A 29 39.43 -46.17 -20.08
C VAL A 29 39.14 -44.67 -20.16
N ILE A 30 38.56 -44.23 -21.29
CA ILE A 30 38.15 -42.83 -21.45
C ILE A 30 37.09 -42.55 -20.38
N PRO A 31 37.27 -41.53 -19.52
CA PRO A 31 36.27 -41.20 -18.52
C PRO A 31 34.97 -40.85 -19.23
N ASP A 32 33.87 -41.46 -18.78
CA ASP A 32 32.51 -41.14 -19.19
C ASP A 32 32.34 -39.61 -19.29
N THR A 33 32.19 -39.13 -20.52
CA THR A 33 32.19 -37.71 -20.86
C THR A 33 31.04 -36.99 -20.18
N GLU A 34 29.90 -37.67 -20.01
CA GLU A 34 28.72 -37.16 -19.33
C GLU A 34 29.00 -36.95 -17.84
N LYS A 35 29.68 -37.90 -17.18
CA LYS A 35 30.12 -37.75 -15.79
C LYS A 35 31.14 -36.63 -15.62
N LEU A 36 32.08 -36.48 -16.56
CA LEU A 36 33.10 -35.43 -16.51
C LEU A 36 32.45 -34.03 -16.68
N GLU A 37 31.52 -33.91 -17.62
CA GLU A 37 30.71 -32.71 -17.81
C GLU A 37 29.86 -32.38 -16.58
N ALA A 38 29.20 -33.37 -15.98
CA ALA A 38 28.42 -33.19 -14.76
C ALA A 38 29.30 -32.69 -13.61
N LYS A 39 30.51 -33.24 -13.45
CA LYS A 39 31.49 -32.79 -12.46
C LYS A 39 31.96 -31.36 -12.72
N LEU A 40 32.21 -31.00 -13.98
CA LEU A 40 32.57 -29.63 -14.36
C LEU A 40 31.42 -28.65 -14.09
N ARG A 41 30.18 -29.00 -14.50
CA ARG A 41 28.98 -28.21 -14.21
C ARG A 41 28.79 -28.00 -12.70
N ARG A 42 29.02 -29.04 -11.89
CA ARG A 42 28.99 -28.93 -10.42
C ARG A 42 30.05 -27.97 -9.90
N LYS A 43 31.31 -28.10 -10.35
CA LYS A 43 32.40 -27.18 -9.98
C LYS A 43 32.11 -25.73 -10.37
N LEU A 44 31.60 -25.50 -11.58
CA LEU A 44 31.22 -24.17 -12.05
C LEU A 44 30.07 -23.61 -11.21
N ARG A 45 29.03 -24.40 -10.93
CA ARG A 45 27.92 -24.01 -10.04
C ARG A 45 28.45 -23.58 -8.66
N THR A 46 29.35 -24.37 -8.06
CA THR A 46 29.98 -24.01 -6.79
C THR A 46 30.79 -22.72 -6.89
N LYS A 47 31.64 -22.58 -7.92
CA LYS A 47 32.46 -21.37 -8.12
C LYS A 47 31.60 -20.11 -8.28
N TYR A 48 30.53 -20.18 -9.08
CA TYR A 48 29.62 -19.05 -9.31
C TYR A 48 28.63 -18.82 -8.17
N SER A 49 28.49 -19.76 -7.25
CA SER A 49 27.68 -19.57 -6.03
C SER A 49 28.38 -18.71 -4.99
N GLN A 50 29.71 -18.60 -5.05
CA GLN A 50 30.55 -17.95 -4.05
C GLN A 50 31.01 -16.56 -4.51
N PRO A 51 31.33 -15.66 -3.56
CA PRO A 51 31.95 -14.37 -3.87
C PRO A 51 33.27 -14.53 -4.64
N LEU A 52 33.75 -13.42 -5.21
CA LEU A 52 35.11 -13.31 -5.74
C LEU A 52 36.12 -13.40 -4.60
N GLN A 53 37.33 -13.86 -4.95
CA GLN A 53 38.49 -13.71 -4.06
C GLN A 53 38.76 -12.22 -3.81
N GLY A 54 39.23 -11.88 -2.61
CA GLY A 54 39.39 -10.49 -2.17
C GLY A 54 40.23 -9.65 -3.14
N HIS A 55 41.36 -10.17 -3.61
CA HIS A 55 42.20 -9.46 -4.58
C HIS A 55 41.47 -9.22 -5.93
N SER A 56 40.81 -10.24 -6.48
CA SER A 56 40.03 -10.09 -7.73
C SER A 56 38.88 -9.09 -7.59
N ALA A 57 38.23 -9.03 -6.41
CA ALA A 57 37.19 -8.05 -6.13
C ALA A 57 37.77 -6.62 -6.12
N ARG A 58 38.92 -6.40 -5.45
CA ARG A 58 39.61 -5.11 -5.41
C ARG A 58 40.03 -4.63 -6.80
N VAL A 59 40.61 -5.51 -7.62
CA VAL A 59 40.97 -5.19 -9.02
C VAL A 59 39.75 -4.76 -9.82
N MET A 60 38.62 -5.47 -9.65
CA MET A 60 37.40 -5.14 -10.38
C MET A 60 36.81 -3.78 -9.93
N VAL A 61 36.83 -3.50 -8.62
CA VAL A 61 36.39 -2.21 -8.07
C VAL A 61 37.31 -1.07 -8.52
N SER A 62 38.63 -1.26 -8.48
CA SER A 62 39.64 -0.30 -8.97
C SER A 62 39.36 0.11 -10.42
N ASN A 63 39.17 -0.87 -11.30
CA ASN A 63 38.87 -0.63 -12.72
C ASN A 63 37.53 0.11 -12.92
N MET A 64 36.51 -0.22 -12.12
CA MET A 64 35.18 0.37 -12.25
C MET A 64 35.07 1.78 -11.71
N LEU A 65 35.74 2.07 -10.60
CA LEU A 65 35.72 3.38 -9.96
C LEU A 65 36.86 4.29 -10.45
N LYS A 66 37.81 3.75 -11.23
CA LYS A 66 39.04 4.44 -11.69
C LYS A 66 39.89 4.93 -10.53
N ILE A 67 40.03 4.10 -9.50
CA ILE A 67 40.82 4.39 -8.28
C ILE A 67 42.04 3.45 -8.27
N PRO A 68 43.24 3.93 -7.90
CA PRO A 68 44.42 3.07 -7.74
C PRO A 68 44.16 1.89 -6.80
N LEU A 69 44.69 0.70 -7.13
CA LEU A 69 44.40 -0.55 -6.43
C LEU A 69 44.78 -0.49 -4.93
N GLU A 70 45.85 0.25 -4.62
CA GLU A 70 46.39 0.46 -3.29
C GLU A 70 45.39 1.19 -2.39
N LYS A 71 44.58 2.08 -2.98
CA LYS A 71 43.56 2.87 -2.29
C LYS A 71 42.21 2.17 -2.18
N VAL A 72 42.02 1.04 -2.86
CA VAL A 72 40.75 0.29 -2.78
C VAL A 72 40.73 -0.55 -1.50
N PRO A 73 39.82 -0.27 -0.55
CA PRO A 73 39.69 -1.04 0.69
C PRO A 73 39.24 -2.48 0.39
N GLU A 74 39.24 -3.34 1.42
CA GLU A 74 38.64 -4.67 1.29
C GLU A 74 37.17 -4.54 0.85
N VAL A 75 36.75 -5.35 -0.13
CA VAL A 75 35.40 -5.31 -0.70
C VAL A 75 34.51 -6.29 0.07
N ASN A 76 33.74 -5.76 1.03
CA ASN A 76 32.81 -6.52 1.88
C ASN A 76 31.53 -5.69 2.16
N SER A 77 30.65 -6.20 3.02
CA SER A 77 29.38 -5.54 3.38
C SER A 77 29.51 -4.32 4.30
N MET A 78 30.71 -4.10 4.87
CA MET A 78 31.02 -3.00 5.79
C MET A 78 31.79 -1.87 5.09
N THR A 79 32.33 -2.11 3.90
CA THR A 79 33.12 -1.14 3.16
C THR A 79 32.31 0.13 2.92
N ALA A 80 32.86 1.29 3.26
CA ALA A 80 32.22 2.56 2.94
C ALA A 80 32.33 2.83 1.43
N PHE A 81 31.19 2.85 0.74
CA PHE A 81 31.07 3.30 -0.65
C PHE A 81 29.98 4.36 -0.68
N SER A 82 30.17 5.41 -1.48
CA SER A 82 29.13 6.41 -1.70
C SER A 82 27.92 5.80 -2.42
N PRO A 83 26.71 6.39 -2.31
CA PRO A 83 25.55 5.94 -3.08
C PRO A 83 25.81 5.91 -4.60
N GLU A 84 26.58 6.85 -5.13
CA GLU A 84 26.96 6.91 -6.55
C GLU A 84 27.93 5.79 -6.93
N GLU A 85 28.90 5.47 -6.08
CA GLU A 85 29.83 4.36 -6.27
C GLU A 85 29.07 3.03 -6.25
N LEU A 86 28.19 2.81 -5.27
CA LEU A 86 27.33 1.62 -5.20
C LEU A 86 26.47 1.49 -6.46
N LYS A 87 25.87 2.59 -6.93
CA LYS A 87 25.10 2.61 -8.18
C LYS A 87 25.95 2.19 -9.39
N ARG A 88 27.23 2.59 -9.47
CA ARG A 88 28.14 2.14 -10.53
C ARG A 88 28.49 0.66 -10.37
N LEU A 89 28.84 0.21 -9.17
CA LEU A 89 29.22 -1.16 -8.87
C LEU A 89 28.07 -2.17 -9.11
N PHE A 90 26.83 -1.78 -8.81
CA PHE A 90 25.67 -2.64 -9.02
C PHE A 90 25.19 -2.74 -10.48
N LYS A 91 25.68 -1.89 -11.39
CA LYS A 91 25.45 -2.04 -12.84
C LYS A 91 26.17 -3.26 -13.43
N THR A 92 27.13 -3.87 -12.74
CA THR A 92 27.83 -5.05 -13.26
C THR A 92 26.89 -6.23 -13.48
N LYS A 93 27.17 -7.02 -14.53
CA LYS A 93 26.55 -8.35 -14.72
C LYS A 93 27.17 -9.42 -13.81
N VAL A 94 28.29 -9.13 -13.16
CA VAL A 94 29.06 -10.10 -12.36
C VAL A 94 28.46 -10.22 -10.96
N LYS A 95 27.54 -11.17 -10.78
CA LYS A 95 26.88 -11.45 -9.50
C LYS A 95 27.86 -11.70 -8.35
N ARG A 96 29.00 -12.32 -8.63
CA ARG A 96 30.02 -12.64 -7.63
C ARG A 96 30.60 -11.39 -6.96
N LEU A 97 30.80 -10.29 -7.69
CA LEU A 97 31.24 -9.03 -7.09
C LEU A 97 30.15 -8.47 -6.16
N LYS A 98 28.88 -8.54 -6.58
CA LYS A 98 27.76 -8.12 -5.74
C LYS A 98 27.68 -8.94 -4.45
N TYR A 99 28.02 -10.22 -4.51
CA TYR A 99 28.13 -11.09 -3.33
C TYR A 99 29.17 -10.59 -2.33
N ASN A 100 30.33 -10.11 -2.79
CA ASN A 100 31.31 -9.44 -1.92
C ASN A 100 30.73 -8.19 -1.28
N ILE A 101 30.19 -7.26 -2.08
CA ILE A 101 29.69 -5.95 -1.61
C ILE A 101 28.50 -6.09 -0.64
N LEU A 102 27.69 -7.14 -0.79
CA LEU A 102 26.53 -7.42 0.06
C LEU A 102 26.83 -8.42 1.18
N GLY A 103 28.04 -8.99 1.20
CA GLY A 103 28.44 -10.05 2.13
C GLY A 103 27.51 -11.25 2.08
N THR A 104 27.12 -11.71 0.89
CA THR A 104 26.17 -12.83 0.70
C THR A 104 26.73 -13.88 -0.27
N ASN A 105 25.97 -14.93 -0.56
CA ASN A 105 26.28 -15.90 -1.60
C ASN A 105 24.98 -16.44 -2.23
N ALA A 106 25.09 -17.22 -3.31
CA ALA A 106 23.91 -17.72 -4.02
C ALA A 106 23.05 -18.70 -3.21
N VAL A 107 23.60 -19.32 -2.16
CA VAL A 107 22.85 -20.23 -1.27
C VAL A 107 22.02 -19.42 -0.28
N GLN A 108 22.63 -18.40 0.35
CA GLN A 108 21.95 -17.49 1.27
C GLN A 108 20.83 -16.70 0.59
N LEU A 109 20.98 -16.34 -0.70
CA LEU A 109 19.91 -15.70 -1.48
C LEU A 109 18.69 -16.59 -1.74
N ARG A 110 18.73 -17.87 -1.35
CA ARG A 110 17.55 -18.75 -1.39
C ARG A 110 16.70 -18.65 -0.14
N ASP A 111 17.24 -18.11 0.95
CA ASP A 111 16.57 -18.03 2.24
C ASP A 111 16.05 -16.59 2.46
N SER A 112 14.72 -16.43 2.39
CA SER A 112 14.06 -15.14 2.56
C SER A 112 14.28 -14.52 3.94
N LYS A 113 14.48 -15.34 4.99
CA LYS A 113 14.75 -14.87 6.35
C LYS A 113 16.17 -14.30 6.44
N VAL A 114 17.16 -14.99 5.91
CA VAL A 114 18.57 -14.52 5.88
C VAL A 114 18.68 -13.22 5.07
N ILE A 115 17.98 -13.14 3.93
CA ILE A 115 17.93 -11.92 3.12
C ILE A 115 17.33 -10.77 3.93
N ASN A 116 16.17 -10.99 4.57
CA ASN A 116 15.51 -9.94 5.34
C ASN A 116 16.37 -9.44 6.51
N GLN A 117 17.02 -10.33 7.26
CA GLN A 117 17.93 -9.95 8.34
C GLN A 117 19.10 -9.08 7.84
N LYS A 118 19.66 -9.40 6.66
CA LYS A 118 20.69 -8.57 6.04
C LYS A 118 20.13 -7.22 5.58
N THR A 119 18.95 -7.20 4.98
CA THR A 119 18.23 -5.98 4.61
C THR A 119 18.01 -5.07 5.82
N GLU A 120 17.55 -5.60 6.95
CA GLU A 120 17.38 -4.84 8.19
C GLU A 120 18.71 -4.24 8.68
N LYS A 121 19.81 -5.00 8.64
CA LYS A 121 21.14 -4.50 8.99
C LYS A 121 21.60 -3.34 8.09
N PHE A 122 21.29 -3.37 6.80
CA PHE A 122 21.58 -2.26 5.88
C PHE A 122 20.70 -1.04 6.18
N LEU A 123 19.41 -1.24 6.42
CA LEU A 123 18.47 -0.16 6.74
C LEU A 123 18.79 0.53 8.08
N LEU A 124 19.27 -0.22 9.09
CA LEU A 124 19.75 0.36 10.36
C LEU A 124 20.92 1.34 10.14
N ARG A 125 21.70 1.14 9.09
CA ARG A 125 22.83 2.02 8.69
C ARG A 125 22.42 3.07 7.67
N LYS A 126 21.12 3.17 7.35
CA LYS A 126 20.57 4.00 6.27
C LYS A 126 21.18 3.71 4.88
N ASP A 127 21.67 2.50 4.68
CA ASP A 127 22.24 2.05 3.40
C ASP A 127 21.14 1.43 2.52
N LEU A 128 20.31 2.31 1.96
CA LEU A 128 19.23 1.93 1.06
C LEU A 128 19.73 1.25 -0.23
N PRO A 129 20.83 1.69 -0.89
CA PRO A 129 21.32 1.04 -2.10
C PRO A 129 21.65 -0.45 -1.91
N ARG A 130 22.33 -0.82 -0.82
CA ARG A 130 22.62 -2.24 -0.52
C ARG A 130 21.35 -3.02 -0.17
N ALA A 131 20.45 -2.42 0.60
CA ALA A 131 19.17 -3.03 0.95
C ALA A 131 18.34 -3.36 -0.31
N MET A 132 18.28 -2.42 -1.26
CA MET A 132 17.57 -2.61 -2.53
C MET A 132 18.22 -3.68 -3.40
N GLU A 133 19.55 -3.69 -3.50
CA GLU A 133 20.26 -4.64 -4.36
C GLU A 133 20.20 -6.08 -3.83
N ILE A 134 20.27 -6.29 -2.51
CA ILE A 134 20.16 -7.66 -1.96
C ILE A 134 18.77 -8.26 -2.19
N ALA A 135 17.70 -7.47 -2.01
CA ALA A 135 16.34 -7.88 -2.37
C ALA A 135 16.22 -8.11 -3.89
N HIS A 136 16.89 -7.28 -4.69
CA HIS A 136 16.91 -7.42 -6.15
C HIS A 136 17.54 -8.73 -6.61
N LEU A 137 18.68 -9.12 -6.03
CA LEU A 137 19.37 -10.35 -6.37
C LEU A 137 18.63 -11.62 -5.93
N ALA A 138 17.88 -11.52 -4.83
CA ALA A 138 17.08 -12.61 -4.29
C ALA A 138 15.86 -12.98 -5.15
N GLY A 139 15.38 -12.06 -6.01
CA GLY A 139 14.22 -12.29 -6.87
C GLY A 139 12.97 -12.59 -6.04
N LYS A 140 12.34 -13.76 -6.26
CA LYS A 140 11.13 -14.20 -5.53
C LYS A 140 11.36 -14.26 -4.01
N ASN A 141 12.56 -14.66 -3.57
CA ASN A 141 12.89 -14.73 -2.14
C ASN A 141 13.13 -13.33 -1.52
N GLY A 142 13.20 -12.29 -2.34
CA GLY A 142 13.38 -10.90 -1.93
C GLY A 142 12.08 -10.14 -1.66
N VAL A 143 10.89 -10.72 -1.94
CA VAL A 143 9.60 -10.03 -1.77
C VAL A 143 9.38 -9.57 -0.32
N PHE A 144 9.70 -10.42 0.66
CA PHE A 144 9.60 -10.06 2.07
C PHE A 144 10.54 -8.90 2.46
N ALA A 145 11.77 -8.92 1.92
CA ALA A 145 12.75 -7.86 2.12
C ALA A 145 12.31 -6.54 1.48
N TYR A 146 11.70 -6.58 0.28
CA TYR A 146 11.06 -5.41 -0.32
C TYR A 146 9.97 -4.81 0.56
N GLY A 147 9.14 -5.65 1.21
CA GLY A 147 8.15 -5.18 2.18
C GLY A 147 8.81 -4.48 3.38
N THR A 148 9.94 -5.00 3.87
CA THR A 148 10.70 -4.37 4.97
C THR A 148 11.32 -3.03 4.56
N ILE A 149 11.86 -2.93 3.34
CA ILE A 149 12.36 -1.65 2.78
C ILE A 149 11.21 -0.66 2.62
N MET A 150 10.05 -1.10 2.12
CA MET A 150 8.86 -0.28 1.98
C MET A 150 8.41 0.26 3.34
N LYS A 151 8.42 -0.56 4.39
CA LYS A 151 8.11 -0.14 5.77
C LYS A 151 9.08 0.92 6.28
N PHE A 152 10.37 0.79 5.96
CA PHE A 152 11.37 1.81 6.28
C PHE A 152 11.09 3.13 5.55
N LEU A 153 10.81 3.08 4.25
CA LEU A 153 10.47 4.26 3.45
C LEU A 153 9.17 4.94 3.91
N ALA A 154 8.20 4.16 4.39
CA ALA A 154 6.96 4.67 4.97
C ALA A 154 7.22 5.49 6.24
N LYS A 155 8.11 5.01 7.13
CA LYS A 155 8.52 5.75 8.32
C LYS A 155 9.24 7.07 7.99
N GLU A 156 9.99 7.11 6.89
CA GLU A 156 10.63 8.33 6.39
C GLU A 156 9.67 9.24 5.58
N GLY A 157 8.41 8.81 5.37
CA GLY A 157 7.43 9.55 4.58
C GLY A 157 7.81 9.72 3.10
N ARG A 158 8.58 8.76 2.53
CA ARG A 158 9.09 8.77 1.15
C ARG A 158 8.16 8.01 0.19
N LEU A 159 6.94 8.51 0.02
CA LEU A 159 5.87 7.84 -0.75
C LEU A 159 6.22 7.58 -2.23
N ASN A 160 6.95 8.49 -2.88
CA ASN A 160 7.36 8.30 -4.28
C ASN A 160 8.28 7.08 -4.45
N MET A 161 9.18 6.85 -3.49
CA MET A 161 10.08 5.69 -3.51
C MET A 161 9.33 4.39 -3.22
N ILE A 162 8.28 4.43 -2.40
CA ILE A 162 7.40 3.27 -2.17
C ILE A 162 6.74 2.83 -3.48
N TRP A 163 6.21 3.79 -4.24
CA TRP A 163 5.63 3.51 -5.56
C TRP A 163 6.67 2.98 -6.55
N GLU A 164 7.85 3.61 -6.60
CA GLU A 164 8.96 3.15 -7.46
C GLU A 164 9.37 1.72 -7.13
N LEU A 165 9.52 1.39 -5.85
CA LEU A 165 9.85 0.05 -5.37
C LEU A 165 8.81 -0.97 -5.82
N LEU A 166 7.52 -0.68 -5.62
CA LEU A 166 6.44 -1.58 -6.04
C LEU A 166 6.40 -1.76 -7.57
N ASN A 167 6.44 -0.65 -8.33
CA ASN A 167 6.27 -0.70 -9.77
C ASN A 167 7.51 -1.26 -10.49
N GLN A 168 8.69 -0.70 -10.21
CA GLN A 168 9.92 -1.03 -10.92
C GLN A 168 10.59 -2.30 -10.41
N HIS A 169 10.61 -2.52 -9.09
CA HIS A 169 11.37 -3.62 -8.50
C HIS A 169 10.53 -4.87 -8.25
N VAL A 170 9.21 -4.75 -8.11
CA VAL A 170 8.31 -5.89 -7.92
C VAL A 170 7.57 -6.21 -9.22
N LYS A 171 6.67 -5.33 -9.68
CA LYS A 171 5.76 -5.60 -10.80
C LYS A 171 6.49 -5.81 -12.14
N LYS A 172 7.34 -4.87 -12.57
CA LYS A 172 8.09 -4.99 -13.84
C LYS A 172 9.03 -6.20 -13.91
N ARG A 173 9.34 -6.82 -12.78
CA ARG A 173 10.17 -8.03 -12.69
C ARG A 173 9.37 -9.33 -12.65
N GLY A 174 8.04 -9.26 -12.79
CA GLY A 174 7.16 -10.42 -12.69
C GLY A 174 7.07 -11.00 -11.28
N LEU A 175 7.40 -10.21 -10.25
CA LEU A 175 7.18 -10.59 -8.86
C LEU A 175 5.76 -10.20 -8.43
N ARG A 176 5.14 -11.00 -7.58
CA ARG A 176 3.81 -10.73 -7.01
C ARG A 176 3.99 -10.15 -5.61
N PRO A 177 3.41 -8.96 -5.31
CA PRO A 177 3.39 -8.47 -3.93
C PRO A 177 2.57 -9.43 -3.06
N ASP A 178 3.03 -9.65 -1.83
CA ASP A 178 2.28 -10.41 -0.83
C ASP A 178 1.32 -9.50 -0.05
N GLY A 179 0.41 -10.10 0.73
CA GLY A 179 -0.57 -9.34 1.51
C GLY A 179 0.08 -8.37 2.50
N ARG A 180 1.23 -8.74 3.08
CA ARG A 180 2.01 -7.88 3.98
C ARG A 180 2.50 -6.62 3.25
N MET A 181 3.06 -6.76 2.06
CA MET A 181 3.52 -5.63 1.25
C MET A 181 2.35 -4.72 0.86
N LEU A 182 1.20 -5.27 0.47
CA LEU A 182 0.01 -4.48 0.17
C LEU A 182 -0.49 -3.71 1.39
N THR A 183 -0.52 -4.37 2.56
CA THR A 183 -0.87 -3.74 3.83
C THR A 183 0.04 -2.55 4.13
N ILE A 184 1.37 -2.74 4.04
CA ILE A 184 2.35 -1.66 4.26
C ILE A 184 2.18 -0.54 3.23
N PHE A 185 1.93 -0.89 1.97
CA PHE A 185 1.73 0.08 0.89
C PHE A 185 0.53 0.99 1.20
N PHE A 186 -0.67 0.43 1.36
CA PHE A 186 -1.87 1.24 1.57
C PHE A 186 -1.82 2.00 2.90
N ASP A 187 -1.30 1.37 3.96
CA ASP A 187 -1.14 2.01 5.26
C ASP A 187 -0.20 3.23 5.18
N ALA A 188 0.92 3.12 4.45
CA ALA A 188 1.85 4.23 4.27
C ALA A 188 1.17 5.47 3.65
N PHE A 189 0.28 5.29 2.67
CA PHE A 189 -0.47 6.40 2.08
C PHE A 189 -1.59 6.92 3.00
N ALA A 190 -2.23 6.04 3.78
CA ALA A 190 -3.30 6.43 4.71
C ALA A 190 -2.78 7.17 5.96
N THR A 191 -1.57 6.85 6.43
CA THR A 191 -0.96 7.43 7.63
C THR A 191 0.05 8.54 7.34
N ALA A 192 0.35 8.82 6.06
CA ALA A 192 1.24 9.91 5.69
C ALA A 192 0.71 11.28 6.16
N ARG A 193 1.48 11.95 7.02
CA ARG A 193 1.22 13.30 7.53
C ARG A 193 2.48 14.17 7.41
N TYR A 194 2.30 15.48 7.39
CA TYR A 194 3.43 16.40 7.57
C TYR A 194 3.92 16.31 9.02
N PRO A 195 5.24 16.42 9.31
CA PRO A 195 5.76 16.26 10.67
C PRO A 195 5.14 17.23 11.70
N ASP A 196 4.86 18.45 11.26
CA ASP A 196 4.41 19.55 12.14
C ASP A 196 2.89 19.80 12.05
N SER A 197 2.14 18.94 11.35
CA SER A 197 0.69 19.10 11.24
C SER A 197 -0.04 17.78 11.04
N ASN A 198 -1.30 17.73 11.46
CA ASN A 198 -2.16 16.57 11.18
C ASN A 198 -2.68 16.55 9.72
N VAL A 199 -2.05 17.31 8.81
CA VAL A 199 -2.46 17.41 7.41
C VAL A 199 -1.95 16.18 6.64
N PRO A 200 -2.81 15.50 5.87
CA PRO A 200 -2.41 14.41 4.98
C PRO A 200 -1.30 14.82 4.00
N LYS A 201 -0.23 14.04 3.96
CA LYS A 201 0.92 14.22 3.06
C LYS A 201 0.78 13.35 1.81
N ILE A 202 -0.43 13.28 1.25
CA ILE A 202 -0.73 12.54 0.03
C ILE A 202 -1.12 13.53 -1.07
N THR A 203 -0.43 13.46 -2.20
CA THR A 203 -0.74 14.31 -3.35
C THR A 203 -1.92 13.75 -4.15
N GLU A 204 -2.55 14.59 -4.97
CA GLU A 204 -3.61 14.14 -5.89
C GLU A 204 -3.15 13.00 -6.80
N ASN A 205 -1.96 13.12 -7.41
CA ASN A 205 -1.41 12.08 -8.27
C ASN A 205 -1.19 10.77 -7.50
N GLN A 206 -0.72 10.85 -6.25
CA GLN A 206 -0.54 9.67 -5.41
C GLN A 206 -1.87 9.02 -5.05
N ALA A 207 -2.92 9.79 -4.80
CA ALA A 207 -4.26 9.27 -4.56
C ALA A 207 -4.81 8.53 -5.78
N VAL A 208 -4.64 9.08 -7.00
CA VAL A 208 -5.00 8.39 -8.25
C VAL A 208 -4.22 7.09 -8.39
N LEU A 209 -2.92 7.08 -8.10
CA LEU A 209 -2.10 5.86 -8.12
C LEU A 209 -2.60 4.81 -7.14
N VAL A 210 -2.99 5.20 -5.92
CA VAL A 210 -3.57 4.29 -4.91
C VAL A 210 -4.88 3.66 -5.43
N TYR A 211 -5.75 4.48 -6.03
CA TYR A 211 -7.02 4.04 -6.61
C TYR A 211 -6.80 3.03 -7.76
N GLU A 212 -5.97 3.39 -8.75
CA GLU A 212 -5.69 2.54 -9.90
C GLU A 212 -5.02 1.23 -9.48
N PHE A 213 -4.06 1.33 -8.55
CA PHE A 213 -3.36 0.15 -8.06
C PHE A 213 -4.30 -0.81 -7.33
N LEU A 214 -5.18 -0.32 -6.46
CA LEU A 214 -6.18 -1.15 -5.78
C LEU A 214 -7.04 -1.91 -6.79
N LEU A 215 -7.61 -1.22 -7.78
CA LEU A 215 -8.47 -1.84 -8.78
C LEU A 215 -7.72 -2.87 -9.62
N LEU A 216 -6.47 -2.59 -10.00
CA LEU A 216 -5.63 -3.54 -10.71
C LEU A 216 -5.35 -4.81 -9.88
N GLU A 217 -5.22 -4.69 -8.56
CA GLU A 217 -5.05 -5.85 -7.68
C GLU A 217 -6.35 -6.63 -7.47
N LEU A 218 -7.49 -5.95 -7.41
CA LEU A 218 -8.82 -6.58 -7.29
C LEU A 218 -9.27 -7.30 -8.56
N CYS A 219 -8.90 -6.80 -9.75
CA CYS A 219 -9.22 -7.42 -11.03
C CYS A 219 -8.42 -8.71 -11.35
N LYS A 220 -7.47 -9.11 -10.50
CA LYS A 220 -6.68 -10.32 -10.75
C LYS A 220 -7.52 -11.58 -10.53
N ARG A 221 -7.20 -12.65 -11.28
CA ARG A 221 -7.82 -13.98 -11.09
C ARG A 221 -7.73 -14.47 -9.65
N GLU A 222 -6.59 -14.21 -9.02
CA GLU A 222 -6.37 -14.43 -7.60
C GLU A 222 -5.97 -13.09 -6.96
N PRO A 223 -6.92 -12.32 -6.44
CA PRO A 223 -6.60 -11.07 -5.77
C PRO A 223 -5.90 -11.36 -4.44
N VAL A 224 -4.78 -10.68 -4.19
CA VAL A 224 -4.13 -10.66 -2.86
C VAL A 224 -4.75 -9.58 -1.98
N ALA A 225 -5.31 -8.54 -2.62
CA ALA A 225 -6.07 -7.51 -1.94
C ALA A 225 -7.37 -8.09 -1.36
N ASN A 226 -7.76 -7.56 -0.20
CA ASN A 226 -8.93 -7.97 0.57
C ASN A 226 -9.61 -6.73 1.16
N ILE A 227 -10.66 -6.92 1.96
CA ILE A 227 -11.44 -5.82 2.54
C ILE A 227 -10.59 -4.84 3.39
N PHE A 228 -9.57 -5.34 4.09
CA PHE A 228 -8.67 -4.49 4.86
C PHE A 228 -7.89 -3.53 3.95
N HIS A 229 -7.39 -4.02 2.81
CA HIS A 229 -6.69 -3.19 1.82
C HIS A 229 -7.63 -2.16 1.18
N VAL A 230 -8.87 -2.56 0.89
CA VAL A 230 -9.92 -1.67 0.37
C VAL A 230 -10.19 -0.53 1.35
N ASN A 231 -10.45 -0.84 2.62
CA ASN A 231 -10.76 0.15 3.65
C ASN A 231 -9.59 1.14 3.84
N THR A 232 -8.37 0.61 3.87
CA THR A 232 -7.16 1.44 4.02
C THR A 232 -6.95 2.36 2.82
N ALA A 233 -7.20 1.86 1.60
CA ALA A 233 -7.14 2.68 0.39
C ALA A 233 -8.24 3.75 0.34
N MET A 234 -9.49 3.41 0.68
CA MET A 234 -10.59 4.39 0.76
C MET A 234 -10.28 5.50 1.77
N LYS A 235 -9.72 5.16 2.93
CA LYS A 235 -9.23 6.13 3.91
C LYS A 235 -8.16 7.05 3.33
N ALA A 236 -7.17 6.51 2.62
CA ALA A 236 -6.15 7.31 1.96
C ALA A 236 -6.74 8.28 0.92
N LEU A 237 -7.69 7.81 0.10
CA LEU A 237 -8.40 8.62 -0.89
C LEU A 237 -9.21 9.75 -0.24
N ARG A 238 -9.95 9.45 0.83
CA ARG A 238 -10.72 10.45 1.58
C ARG A 238 -9.81 11.51 2.18
N LEU A 239 -8.69 11.11 2.78
CA LEU A 239 -7.70 12.05 3.35
C LEU A 239 -7.03 12.92 2.29
N ALA A 240 -6.94 12.43 1.05
CA ALA A 240 -6.48 13.20 -0.11
C ALA A 240 -7.57 14.12 -0.71
N GLY A 241 -8.77 14.18 -0.13
CA GLY A 241 -9.92 14.90 -0.68
C GLY A 241 -10.53 14.23 -1.93
N LYS A 242 -10.11 13.02 -2.28
CA LYS A 242 -10.60 12.27 -3.46
C LYS A 242 -11.84 11.44 -3.13
N HIS A 243 -12.86 12.11 -2.59
CA HIS A 243 -14.13 11.51 -2.15
C HIS A 243 -14.84 10.74 -3.27
N LYS A 244 -14.89 11.30 -4.49
CA LYS A 244 -15.47 10.64 -5.66
C LYS A 244 -14.79 9.31 -6.00
N LEU A 245 -13.46 9.22 -5.82
CA LEU A 245 -12.73 7.98 -6.05
C LEU A 245 -13.02 6.95 -4.95
N ALA A 246 -13.11 7.37 -3.69
CA ALA A 246 -13.49 6.48 -2.58
C ALA A 246 -14.92 5.91 -2.78
N ILE A 247 -15.89 6.74 -3.17
CA ILE A 247 -17.26 6.32 -3.51
C ILE A 247 -17.24 5.32 -4.66
N ARG A 248 -16.42 5.57 -5.70
CA ARG A 248 -16.29 4.66 -6.83
C ARG A 248 -15.69 3.30 -6.44
N VAL A 249 -14.73 3.27 -5.51
CA VAL A 249 -14.20 2.00 -4.97
C VAL A 249 -15.32 1.21 -4.31
N PHE A 250 -16.11 1.84 -3.43
CA PHE A 250 -17.25 1.21 -2.77
C PHE A 250 -18.24 0.59 -3.78
N ASN A 251 -18.65 1.37 -4.78
CA ASN A 251 -19.64 0.94 -5.78
C ASN A 251 -19.18 -0.27 -6.60
N ARG A 252 -17.86 -0.47 -6.73
CA ARG A 252 -17.26 -1.58 -7.47
C ARG A 252 -16.97 -2.82 -6.62
N LEU A 253 -17.16 -2.80 -5.30
CA LEU A 253 -16.86 -3.96 -4.45
C LEU A 253 -17.68 -5.21 -4.83
N LYS A 254 -18.93 -5.00 -5.29
CA LYS A 254 -19.77 -6.07 -5.83
C LYS A 254 -19.17 -6.76 -7.05
N ASP A 255 -18.46 -6.02 -7.90
CA ASP A 255 -17.83 -6.55 -9.12
C ASP A 255 -16.69 -7.53 -8.78
N TYR A 256 -16.17 -7.45 -7.55
CA TYR A 256 -15.07 -8.26 -7.03
C TYR A 256 -15.52 -9.28 -6.00
N ASN A 257 -16.83 -9.45 -5.78
CA ASN A 257 -17.39 -10.30 -4.71
C ASN A 257 -16.83 -10.00 -3.32
N ILE A 258 -16.48 -8.74 -3.05
CA ILE A 258 -16.02 -8.30 -1.73
C ILE A 258 -17.20 -7.70 -0.97
N ARG A 259 -17.48 -8.23 0.22
CA ARG A 259 -18.53 -7.71 1.09
C ARG A 259 -18.01 -6.51 1.89
N PRO A 260 -18.69 -5.35 1.84
CA PRO A 260 -18.38 -4.21 2.71
C PRO A 260 -18.52 -4.57 4.20
N ASP A 261 -17.64 -4.04 5.04
CA ASP A 261 -17.74 -4.11 6.49
C ASP A 261 -18.06 -2.73 7.11
N ALA A 262 -18.11 -2.66 8.44
CA ALA A 262 -18.44 -1.43 9.15
C ALA A 262 -17.47 -0.27 8.81
N PHE A 263 -16.18 -0.57 8.65
CA PHE A 263 -15.18 0.41 8.26
C PHE A 263 -15.38 0.87 6.81
N THR A 264 -15.75 -0.05 5.91
CA THR A 264 -16.06 0.28 4.52
C THR A 264 -17.21 1.30 4.44
N TYR A 265 -18.29 1.06 5.18
CA TYR A 265 -19.42 1.99 5.24
C TYR A 265 -19.05 3.33 5.91
N THR A 266 -18.24 3.31 6.96
CA THR A 266 -17.73 4.51 7.62
C THR A 266 -16.99 5.42 6.64
N GLU A 267 -16.06 4.85 5.86
CA GLU A 267 -15.28 5.59 4.85
C GLU A 267 -16.15 6.06 3.68
N TYR A 268 -17.18 5.27 3.31
CA TYR A 268 -18.15 5.62 2.28
C TYR A 268 -19.02 6.82 2.68
N PHE A 269 -19.68 6.78 3.83
CA PHE A 269 -20.52 7.90 4.31
C PHE A 269 -19.70 9.16 4.56
N SER A 270 -18.50 9.01 5.13
CA SER A 270 -17.57 10.13 5.30
C SER A 270 -17.16 10.77 3.97
N SER A 271 -17.15 10.00 2.88
CA SER A 271 -16.88 10.52 1.53
C SER A 271 -18.13 11.16 0.90
N LEU A 272 -19.31 10.53 1.03
CA LEU A 272 -20.58 11.08 0.53
C LEU A 272 -20.92 12.46 1.09
N ARG A 273 -20.53 12.76 2.33
CA ARG A 273 -20.72 14.08 2.95
C ARG A 273 -20.10 15.23 2.13
N HIS A 274 -19.09 14.95 1.32
CA HIS A 274 -18.37 15.94 0.50
C HIS A 274 -18.69 15.79 -0.99
N SER A 275 -19.82 15.18 -1.34
CA SER A 275 -20.31 15.12 -2.72
C SER A 275 -20.84 16.48 -3.17
N ASP A 276 -20.61 16.80 -4.45
CA ASP A 276 -21.17 18.00 -5.08
C ASP A 276 -22.68 17.85 -5.33
N ASP A 277 -23.13 16.67 -5.77
CA ASP A 277 -24.54 16.30 -5.87
C ASP A 277 -25.01 15.75 -4.53
N TYR A 278 -25.57 16.65 -3.71
CA TYR A 278 -25.95 16.33 -2.34
C TYR A 278 -27.26 15.55 -2.26
N THR A 279 -28.19 15.77 -3.19
CA THR A 279 -29.43 15.01 -3.33
C THR A 279 -29.12 13.53 -3.57
N GLU A 280 -28.26 13.22 -4.54
CA GLU A 280 -27.85 11.84 -4.81
C GLU A 280 -27.05 11.26 -3.65
N ALA A 281 -26.24 12.07 -2.97
CA ALA A 281 -25.50 11.62 -1.79
C ALA A 281 -26.41 11.19 -0.64
N VAL A 282 -27.49 11.93 -0.36
CA VAL A 282 -28.50 11.57 0.65
C VAL A 282 -29.24 10.30 0.23
N ARG A 283 -29.63 10.19 -1.05
CA ARG A 283 -30.30 9.01 -1.58
C ARG A 283 -29.47 7.75 -1.44
N GLU A 284 -28.20 7.80 -1.84
CA GLU A 284 -27.28 6.67 -1.66
C GLU A 284 -26.98 6.41 -0.18
N ALA A 285 -26.85 7.45 0.66
CA ALA A 285 -26.65 7.25 2.09
C ALA A 285 -27.79 6.43 2.73
N GLU A 286 -29.04 6.81 2.46
CA GLU A 286 -30.22 6.12 2.98
C GLU A 286 -30.34 4.69 2.45
N LYS A 287 -30.16 4.50 1.14
CA LYS A 287 -30.15 3.18 0.49
C LYS A 287 -29.08 2.26 1.07
N GLN A 288 -27.86 2.74 1.20
CA GLN A 288 -26.72 1.95 1.67
C GLN A 288 -26.79 1.68 3.19
N PHE A 289 -27.30 2.61 3.99
CA PHE A 289 -27.51 2.39 5.42
C PHE A 289 -28.61 1.34 5.67
N ARG A 290 -29.70 1.37 4.89
CA ARG A 290 -30.73 0.32 4.92
C ARG A 290 -30.17 -1.04 4.51
N ALA A 291 -29.31 -1.08 3.50
CA ALA A 291 -28.63 -2.29 3.07
C ALA A 291 -27.70 -2.84 4.17
N ALA A 292 -26.91 -1.98 4.83
CA ALA A 292 -26.03 -2.37 5.93
C ALA A 292 -26.80 -3.00 7.10
N GLN A 293 -27.95 -2.42 7.47
CA GLN A 293 -28.85 -2.98 8.47
C GLN A 293 -29.38 -4.38 8.08
N ARG A 294 -29.80 -4.56 6.82
CA ARG A 294 -30.34 -5.85 6.31
C ARG A 294 -29.26 -6.93 6.16
N GLN A 295 -28.04 -6.54 5.81
CA GLN A 295 -26.91 -7.46 5.64
C GLN A 295 -26.24 -7.83 6.97
N ASN A 296 -26.82 -7.42 8.11
CA ASN A 296 -26.28 -7.67 9.45
C ASN A 296 -24.83 -7.19 9.64
N VAL A 297 -24.46 -6.09 8.99
CA VAL A 297 -23.20 -5.40 9.29
C VAL A 297 -23.22 -4.97 10.76
N LYS A 298 -22.10 -5.14 11.45
CA LYS A 298 -21.94 -4.65 12.83
C LYS A 298 -21.91 -3.12 12.80
N LEU A 299 -23.07 -2.49 12.99
CA LEU A 299 -23.17 -1.04 13.13
C LEU A 299 -22.47 -0.64 14.43
N ASP A 300 -21.45 0.20 14.31
CA ASP A 300 -20.71 0.74 15.44
C ASP A 300 -20.87 2.26 15.51
N VAL A 301 -20.32 2.85 16.59
CA VAL A 301 -20.39 4.30 16.84
C VAL A 301 -19.84 5.09 15.66
N GLN A 302 -18.74 4.64 15.04
CA GLN A 302 -18.06 5.38 13.96
C GLN A 302 -18.89 5.39 12.67
N LEU A 303 -19.48 4.25 12.29
CA LEU A 303 -20.34 4.15 11.12
C LEU A 303 -21.58 5.03 11.28
N VAL A 304 -22.27 4.92 12.41
CA VAL A 304 -23.50 5.69 12.64
C VAL A 304 -23.18 7.19 12.75
N GLN A 305 -22.05 7.55 13.37
CA GLN A 305 -21.59 8.94 13.38
C GLN A 305 -21.25 9.45 11.97
N ALA A 306 -20.64 8.62 11.11
CA ALA A 306 -20.35 9.00 9.73
C ALA A 306 -21.63 9.21 8.92
N TYR A 307 -22.60 8.30 9.07
CA TYR A 307 -23.93 8.40 8.45
C TYR A 307 -24.69 9.65 8.94
N SER A 308 -24.78 9.87 10.26
CA SER A 308 -25.45 11.05 10.81
C SER A 308 -24.77 12.36 10.40
N SER A 309 -23.44 12.36 10.21
CA SER A 309 -22.70 13.55 9.79
C SER A 309 -23.04 14.05 8.39
N ILE A 310 -23.70 13.23 7.56
CA ILE A 310 -24.25 13.72 6.29
C ILE A 310 -25.32 14.76 6.66
N PHE A 311 -26.36 14.33 7.36
CA PHE A 311 -27.50 15.15 7.77
C PHE A 311 -27.17 16.31 8.73
N VAL A 312 -26.27 16.09 9.69
CA VAL A 312 -25.92 17.13 10.69
C VAL A 312 -25.18 18.32 10.07
N PHE A 313 -24.39 18.09 9.03
CA PHE A 313 -23.59 19.12 8.36
C PHE A 313 -24.15 19.50 6.99
N SER A 314 -25.44 19.26 6.74
CA SER A 314 -26.15 19.81 5.57
C SER A 314 -26.44 21.29 5.79
N ASP A 315 -26.66 22.02 4.71
CA ASP A 315 -27.10 23.42 4.71
C ASP A 315 -28.63 23.51 4.50
N ASP A 316 -29.35 22.42 4.83
CA ASP A 316 -30.80 22.26 4.70
C ASP A 316 -31.38 21.85 6.05
N SER A 317 -32.27 22.68 6.61
CA SER A 317 -32.87 22.49 7.94
C SER A 317 -33.70 21.21 8.02
N ARG A 318 -34.32 20.76 6.92
CA ARG A 318 -35.07 19.48 6.85
C ARG A 318 -34.15 18.29 7.07
N LEU A 319 -32.94 18.35 6.50
CA LEU A 319 -31.92 17.33 6.71
C LEU A 319 -31.27 17.45 8.09
N GLN A 320 -31.13 18.65 8.64
CA GLN A 320 -30.61 18.83 10.00
C GLN A 320 -31.57 18.28 11.07
N GLU A 321 -32.90 18.43 10.90
CA GLU A 321 -33.91 17.73 11.71
C GLU A 321 -33.68 16.22 11.65
N ARG A 322 -33.50 15.68 10.43
CA ARG A 322 -33.21 14.27 10.24
C ARG A 322 -31.93 13.85 10.98
N GLY A 323 -30.90 14.67 10.94
CA GLY A 323 -29.66 14.49 11.69
C GLY A 323 -29.92 14.41 13.20
N LEU A 324 -30.71 15.33 13.74
CA LEU A 324 -31.11 15.34 15.16
C LEU A 324 -31.84 14.04 15.54
N LEU A 325 -32.82 13.61 14.74
CA LEU A 325 -33.56 12.38 14.97
C LEU A 325 -32.63 11.15 14.95
N ILE A 326 -31.70 11.08 14.00
CA ILE A 326 -30.70 9.99 13.95
C ILE A 326 -29.86 9.98 15.23
N LEU A 327 -29.41 11.14 15.71
CA LEU A 327 -28.63 11.23 16.94
C LEU A 327 -29.42 10.73 18.16
N ARG A 328 -30.67 11.16 18.31
CA ARG A 328 -31.55 10.71 19.41
C ARG A 328 -31.82 9.21 19.39
N ARG A 329 -32.07 8.65 18.19
CA ARG A 329 -32.39 7.23 17.99
C ARG A 329 -31.20 6.28 18.20
N TRP A 330 -29.97 6.74 17.99
CA TRP A 330 -28.78 5.87 18.04
C TRP A 330 -27.85 6.13 19.23
N PHE A 331 -27.94 7.29 19.88
CA PHE A 331 -27.03 7.66 20.96
C PHE A 331 -27.79 8.08 22.21
N ASP A 332 -27.20 7.81 23.38
CA ASP A 332 -27.72 8.21 24.69
C ASP A 332 -27.46 9.70 24.95
N VAL A 333 -28.16 10.56 24.19
CA VAL A 333 -28.09 12.03 24.27
C VAL A 333 -29.34 12.68 24.86
N CYS A 334 -30.43 11.92 25.01
CA CYS A 334 -31.71 12.37 25.57
C CYS A 334 -32.52 11.17 26.13
N PRO A 335 -33.53 11.40 26.99
CA PRO A 335 -34.49 10.38 27.42
C PRO A 335 -35.29 9.79 26.24
N GLU A 336 -35.79 8.56 26.39
CA GLU A 336 -36.56 7.88 25.32
C GLU A 336 -37.85 8.63 24.94
N SER A 337 -38.47 9.32 25.90
CA SER A 337 -39.67 10.16 25.69
C SER A 337 -39.41 11.34 24.74
N GLU A 338 -38.16 11.78 24.61
CA GLU A 338 -37.80 12.96 23.81
C GLU A 338 -37.35 12.59 22.39
N ILE A 339 -37.19 11.30 22.09
CA ILE A 339 -36.65 10.83 20.81
C ILE A 339 -37.49 11.31 19.62
N ASP A 340 -38.81 11.18 19.74
CA ASP A 340 -39.76 11.44 18.65
C ASP A 340 -40.42 12.83 18.69
N ILE A 341 -39.98 13.71 19.60
CA ILE A 341 -40.42 15.10 19.63
C ILE A 341 -40.01 15.77 18.31
N SER A 342 -40.99 16.14 17.51
CA SER A 342 -40.80 16.91 16.28
C SER A 342 -40.24 18.29 16.59
N VAL A 343 -39.37 18.77 15.72
CA VAL A 343 -38.90 20.15 15.73
C VAL A 343 -39.54 20.91 14.58
N ASP A 344 -39.78 22.19 14.78
CA ASP A 344 -40.20 23.08 13.71
C ASP A 344 -38.95 23.54 12.95
N TYR A 345 -38.82 23.11 11.69
CA TYR A 345 -37.66 23.48 10.88
C TYR A 345 -37.74 24.89 10.31
N ASP A 346 -38.90 25.57 10.43
CA ASP A 346 -39.07 26.98 10.05
C ASP A 346 -38.69 27.91 11.21
N ASP A 347 -38.70 27.43 12.46
CA ASP A 347 -38.30 28.15 13.68
C ASP A 347 -36.84 27.83 14.09
N VAL A 348 -35.90 28.36 13.32
CA VAL A 348 -34.45 28.18 13.54
C VAL A 348 -33.77 29.44 14.07
N ASP A 349 -32.79 29.30 14.97
CA ASP A 349 -31.95 30.42 15.41
C ASP A 349 -30.81 30.66 14.40
N PRO A 350 -30.84 31.74 13.59
CA PRO A 350 -29.85 32.00 12.56
C PRO A 350 -28.46 32.34 13.12
N ASN A 351 -28.35 32.64 14.42
CA ASN A 351 -27.08 32.96 15.06
C ASN A 351 -26.28 31.69 15.44
N ILE A 352 -26.93 30.53 15.46
CA ILE A 352 -26.27 29.25 15.72
C ILE A 352 -25.73 28.72 14.41
N ALA A 353 -24.40 28.71 14.28
CA ALA A 353 -23.73 28.17 13.09
C ALA A 353 -23.90 26.65 13.01
N VAL A 354 -24.82 26.20 12.16
CA VAL A 354 -25.00 24.80 11.76
C VAL A 354 -24.83 24.70 10.26
N GLY A 355 -24.11 23.68 9.79
CA GLY A 355 -23.96 23.41 8.36
C GLY A 355 -22.54 23.08 7.95
N SER A 356 -22.31 23.15 6.65
CA SER A 356 -21.11 22.63 6.01
C SER A 356 -19.93 23.59 6.02
N GLY A 357 -20.20 24.91 6.04
CA GLY A 357 -19.20 25.96 5.77
C GLY A 357 -18.57 25.85 4.38
N SER A 358 -19.19 25.11 3.46
CA SER A 358 -18.70 24.83 2.10
C SER A 358 -19.04 25.98 1.15
N THR A 359 -18.20 26.18 0.13
CA THR A 359 -18.49 27.12 -0.97
C THR A 359 -19.67 26.67 -1.82
N THR A 360 -19.88 25.36 -1.94
CA THR A 360 -21.08 24.74 -2.54
C THR A 360 -22.04 24.30 -1.44
N PRO A 361 -23.28 24.82 -1.41
CA PRO A 361 -24.24 24.49 -0.36
C PRO A 361 -24.68 23.02 -0.44
N ARG A 362 -24.62 22.33 0.68
CA ARG A 362 -25.01 20.92 0.87
C ARG A 362 -26.50 20.81 1.20
N ARG A 363 -27.35 21.07 0.21
CA ARG A 363 -28.81 21.03 0.35
C ARG A 363 -29.47 20.15 -0.71
N LEU A 364 -30.70 19.72 -0.46
CA LEU A 364 -31.50 19.05 -1.48
C LEU A 364 -31.84 20.04 -2.60
N SER A 365 -32.09 19.51 -3.79
CA SER A 365 -32.67 20.30 -4.88
C SER A 365 -34.10 20.73 -4.51
N ASP A 366 -34.51 21.92 -4.95
CA ASP A 366 -35.80 22.52 -4.54
C ASP A 366 -37.03 21.69 -5.01
N ASP A 367 -36.87 20.93 -6.09
CA ASP A 367 -37.87 20.03 -6.67
C ASP A 367 -38.02 18.68 -5.96
N VAL A 368 -37.16 18.40 -4.98
CA VAL A 368 -37.08 17.10 -4.33
C VAL A 368 -37.85 17.09 -3.01
N ASP A 369 -38.87 16.25 -2.95
CA ASP A 369 -39.53 15.90 -1.70
C ASP A 369 -38.63 14.97 -0.87
N ALA A 370 -38.12 15.49 0.25
CA ALA A 370 -37.26 14.76 1.18
C ALA A 370 -37.89 13.44 1.66
N THR A 371 -39.21 13.38 1.83
CA THR A 371 -39.90 12.18 2.33
C THR A 371 -39.78 10.98 1.39
N THR A 372 -39.55 11.23 0.09
CA THR A 372 -39.37 10.18 -0.92
C THR A 372 -37.97 9.54 -0.88
N ILE A 373 -36.99 10.25 -0.31
CA ILE A 373 -35.58 9.83 -0.25
C ILE A 373 -35.23 9.27 1.13
N LEU A 374 -35.74 9.89 2.18
CA LEU A 374 -35.40 9.54 3.56
C LEU A 374 -36.01 8.19 3.97
N LEU A 375 -35.27 7.44 4.79
CA LEU A 375 -35.82 6.20 5.34
C LEU A 375 -36.98 6.52 6.30
N PRO A 376 -38.01 5.64 6.37
CA PRO A 376 -39.05 5.77 7.39
C PRO A 376 -38.44 5.88 8.80
N LYS A 377 -39.05 6.67 9.68
CA LYS A 377 -38.53 6.90 11.05
C LYS A 377 -38.30 5.59 11.82
N SER A 378 -39.19 4.61 11.63
CA SER A 378 -39.09 3.26 12.20
C SER A 378 -37.90 2.43 11.71
N GLU A 379 -37.28 2.80 10.58
CA GLU A 379 -36.13 2.10 10.01
C GLU A 379 -34.79 2.74 10.31
N ILE A 380 -34.76 3.87 11.05
CA ILE A 380 -33.51 4.54 11.44
C ILE A 380 -32.69 3.64 12.36
N ASN A 381 -33.31 3.09 13.41
CA ASN A 381 -32.70 2.14 14.33
C ASN A 381 -33.64 0.96 14.59
N LYS A 382 -33.59 -0.07 13.72
CA LYS A 382 -34.46 -1.25 13.86
C LYS A 382 -34.17 -2.10 15.10
N ARG A 383 -32.94 -2.02 15.63
CA ARG A 383 -32.50 -2.85 16.76
C ARG A 383 -32.86 -2.22 18.10
N GLY A 384 -33.17 -0.93 18.14
CA GLY A 384 -33.46 -0.18 19.35
C GLY A 384 -32.26 0.03 20.28
N THR A 385 -31.10 -0.57 19.99
CA THR A 385 -29.88 -0.40 20.78
C THR A 385 -29.30 1.00 20.59
N ARG A 386 -29.09 1.72 21.68
CA ARG A 386 -28.41 3.02 21.70
C ARG A 386 -26.98 2.86 22.19
N PHE A 387 -26.08 3.70 21.69
CA PHE A 387 -24.69 3.75 22.10
C PHE A 387 -24.44 4.89 23.08
N GLU A 388 -23.46 4.69 23.96
CA GLU A 388 -22.94 5.78 24.77
C GLU A 388 -22.40 6.91 23.87
N ALA A 389 -22.89 8.12 24.09
CA ALA A 389 -22.53 9.27 23.28
C ALA A 389 -21.13 9.78 23.66
N THR A 390 -20.25 9.92 22.66
CA THR A 390 -18.99 10.65 22.85
C THR A 390 -19.27 12.14 23.05
N GLU A 391 -18.34 12.88 23.67
CA GLU A 391 -18.46 14.34 23.85
C GLU A 391 -18.71 15.07 22.52
N GLN A 392 -18.10 14.60 21.43
CA GLN A 392 -18.35 15.17 20.11
C GLN A 392 -19.82 14.98 19.65
N ILE A 393 -20.42 13.85 19.97
CA ILE A 393 -21.83 13.55 19.62
C ILE A 393 -22.77 14.37 20.51
N LYS A 394 -22.50 14.46 21.82
CA LYS A 394 -23.27 15.29 22.76
C LYS A 394 -23.27 16.75 22.33
N ASN A 395 -22.10 17.30 21.99
CA ASN A 395 -21.97 18.67 21.51
C ASN A 395 -22.76 18.91 20.23
N ARG A 396 -22.69 18.00 19.25
CA ARG A 396 -23.49 18.11 18.01
C ARG A 396 -24.99 18.07 18.28
N HIS A 397 -25.44 17.19 19.18
CA HIS A 397 -26.85 17.12 19.59
C HIS A 397 -27.29 18.43 20.26
N ALA A 398 -26.50 18.94 21.21
CA ALA A 398 -26.79 20.19 21.91
C ALA A 398 -26.85 21.39 20.94
N THR A 399 -25.90 21.50 20.00
CA THR A 399 -25.92 22.54 18.97
C THR A 399 -27.19 22.48 18.11
N LEU A 400 -27.62 21.29 17.68
CA LEU A 400 -28.87 21.15 16.93
C LEU A 400 -30.10 21.47 17.79
N CYS A 401 -30.11 21.11 19.07
CA CYS A 401 -31.21 21.46 19.98
C CYS A 401 -31.30 22.98 20.20
N MET A 402 -30.16 23.67 20.28
CA MET A 402 -30.11 25.13 20.32
C MET A 402 -30.60 25.75 19.02
N TYR A 403 -30.15 25.21 17.88
CA TYR A 403 -30.53 25.68 16.55
C TYR A 403 -32.06 25.58 16.31
N PHE A 404 -32.70 24.51 16.76
CA PHE A 404 -34.15 24.30 16.66
C PHE A 404 -34.96 24.75 17.89
N ASN A 405 -34.37 25.56 18.80
CA ASN A 405 -35.05 26.09 20.00
C ASN A 405 -35.74 25.02 20.90
N VAL A 406 -35.27 23.77 20.91
CA VAL A 406 -35.95 22.64 21.57
C VAL A 406 -36.05 22.81 23.10
N HIS A 407 -35.10 23.53 23.72
CA HIS A 407 -35.06 23.76 25.17
C HIS A 407 -35.71 25.09 25.61
N ARG A 408 -36.36 25.83 24.70
CA ARG A 408 -36.96 27.16 24.98
C ARG A 408 -38.47 27.13 25.26
N LYS A 409 -39.09 25.96 25.45
CA LYS A 409 -40.53 25.85 25.78
C LYS A 409 -40.75 25.11 27.09
#